data_AF-A0A367LXP2-F1
#
_entry.id   AF-A0A367LXP2-F1
#
_cell.length_a   1.000
_cell.length_b   1.000
_cell.length_c   1.000
_cell.angle_alpha   90.00
_cell.angle_beta   90.00
_cell.angle_gamma   90.00
#
_symmetry.space_group_name_H-M   'P 1'
#
loop_
_entity.id
_entity.type
_entity.pdbx_description
1 polymer ?
#
loop_
_entity_poly.entity_id
_entity_poly.type
_entity_poly.pdbx_seq_one_letter_code
_entity_poly.pdbx_strand_id
1 'polypeptide(L)'
;PYSRIKLDFPVDLGSYRHPRDPRQPIGVHMVYVPTTPNAGMDARTQARVGRSKLYAMSFEQLEKDIRDQLQAMLGPAGFDHRRDITGITVNRWSHGYSYFMNTLYDDEAESEALMELARSKVGNVAIANSDAAW
;
A
#
# COMPACT_ATOMS: atom_id res chain seq x y z
N PRO A 1 2.27 -11.04 5.92
CA PRO A 1 1.80 -10.66 4.56
C PRO A 1 2.45 -9.39 3.98
N TYR A 2 3.05 -8.53 4.80
CA TYR A 2 3.69 -7.29 4.38
C TYR A 2 4.94 -7.59 3.55
N SER A 3 5.02 -7.00 2.36
CA SER A 3 6.08 -7.21 1.37
C SER A 3 7.25 -6.23 1.51
N ARG A 4 7.05 -5.13 2.24
CA ARG A 4 8.12 -4.19 2.61
C ARG A 4 8.06 -3.94 4.11
N ILE A 5 9.19 -4.10 4.77
CA ILE A 5 9.37 -3.79 6.19
C ILE A 5 10.69 -3.05 6.29
N LYS A 6 10.65 -1.82 6.81
CA LYS A 6 11.83 -0.97 6.96
C LYS A 6 11.67 -0.07 8.18
N LEU A 7 12.79 0.43 8.70
CA LEU A 7 12.74 1.58 9.58
C LEU A 7 12.20 2.78 8.80
N ASP A 8 11.46 3.65 9.49
CA ASP A 8 10.99 4.87 8.89
C ASP A 8 12.17 5.80 8.54
N PHE A 9 11.93 6.75 7.64
CA PHE A 9 12.98 7.69 7.26
C PHE A 9 13.39 8.55 8.47
N PRO A 10 14.70 8.79 8.68
CA PRO A 10 15.21 9.56 9.81
C PRO A 10 14.98 11.07 9.60
N VAL A 11 13.71 11.49 9.68
CA VAL A 11 13.29 12.88 9.46
C VAL A 11 13.08 13.58 10.80
N ASP A 12 13.71 14.74 10.98
CA ASP A 12 13.37 15.67 12.06
C ASP A 12 12.36 16.70 11.51
N LEU A 13 11.23 16.90 12.20
CA LEU A 13 10.17 17.81 11.75
C LEU A 13 9.54 18.57 12.94
N GLY A 14 9.73 19.88 12.99
CA GLY A 14 9.23 20.71 14.10
C GLY A 14 9.79 20.22 15.44
N SER A 15 8.91 19.85 16.37
CA SER A 15 9.30 19.28 17.66
C SER A 15 9.60 17.78 17.62
N TYR A 16 9.33 17.09 16.51
CA TYR A 16 9.66 15.68 16.34
C TYR A 16 11.14 15.50 16.00
N ARG A 17 11.81 14.60 16.72
CA ARG A 17 13.18 14.16 16.46
C ARG A 17 13.20 12.66 16.28
N HIS A 18 13.79 12.19 15.18
CA HIS A 18 13.90 10.75 14.97
C HIS A 18 14.88 10.13 15.99
N PRO A 19 14.62 8.88 16.43
CA PRO A 19 15.50 8.16 17.34
C PRO A 19 16.88 7.89 16.75
N ARG A 20 17.92 8.09 17.56
CA ARG A 20 19.34 7.79 17.21
C ARG A 20 19.99 6.77 18.14
N ASP A 21 19.26 6.35 19.17
CA ASP A 21 19.67 5.33 20.13
C ASP A 21 18.81 4.09 19.90
N PRO A 22 19.38 2.90 19.66
CA PRO A 22 18.62 1.67 19.45
C PRO A 22 17.76 1.25 20.65
N ARG A 23 17.96 1.86 21.84
CA ARG A 23 17.14 1.65 23.03
C ARG A 23 15.85 2.49 23.04
N GLN A 24 15.72 3.45 22.12
CA GLN A 24 14.52 4.26 21.97
C GLN A 24 13.55 3.61 20.97
N PRO A 25 12.22 3.71 21.18
CA PRO A 25 11.25 3.21 20.20
C PRO A 25 11.45 3.87 18.84
N ILE A 26 11.48 3.07 17.77
CA ILE A 26 11.67 3.54 16.40
C ILE A 26 10.49 3.15 15.51
N GLY A 27 10.11 4.06 14.61
CA GLY A 27 9.05 3.81 13.65
C GLY A 27 9.44 2.71 12.66
N VAL A 28 8.56 1.72 12.50
CA VAL A 28 8.67 0.70 11.46
C VAL A 28 7.58 0.95 10.43
N HIS A 29 7.99 1.13 9.18
CA HIS A 29 7.09 1.29 8.05
C HIS A 29 6.91 -0.06 7.35
N MET A 30 5.66 -0.54 7.33
CA MET A 30 5.29 -1.80 6.70
C MET A 30 4.30 -1.55 5.56
N VAL A 31 4.50 -2.22 4.42
CA VAL A 31 3.59 -2.14 3.25
C VAL A 31 3.04 -3.51 2.93
N TYR A 32 1.71 -3.59 2.83
CA TYR A 32 0.99 -4.75 2.33
C TYR A 32 0.18 -4.33 1.10
N VAL A 33 0.43 -5.00 -0.02
CA VAL A 33 -0.38 -4.89 -1.23
C VAL A 33 -1.09 -6.23 -1.41
N PRO A 34 -2.40 -6.32 -1.17
CA PRO A 34 -3.14 -7.56 -1.38
C PRO A 34 -3.11 -7.97 -2.86
N THR A 35 -2.50 -9.11 -3.16
CA THR A 35 -2.48 -9.71 -4.49
C THR A 35 -3.19 -11.06 -4.47
N THR A 36 -3.52 -11.58 -5.65
CA THR A 36 -4.04 -12.94 -5.85
C THR A 36 -3.16 -13.65 -6.87
N PRO A 37 -1.91 -14.00 -6.49
CA PRO A 37 -0.94 -14.56 -7.41
C PRO A 37 -1.43 -15.90 -7.96
N ASN A 38 -1.09 -16.18 -9.23
CA ASN A 38 -1.40 -17.44 -9.92
C ASN A 38 -2.91 -17.75 -10.05
N ALA A 39 -3.80 -16.76 -9.93
CA ALA A 39 -5.24 -16.95 -10.05
C ALA A 39 -5.78 -16.90 -11.49
N GLY A 40 -4.91 -16.73 -12.50
CA GLY A 40 -5.31 -16.62 -13.90
C GLY A 40 -6.15 -15.37 -14.23
N MET A 41 -6.17 -14.38 -13.34
CA MET A 41 -6.93 -13.13 -13.48
C MET A 41 -6.08 -12.05 -14.16
N ASP A 42 -6.72 -11.20 -14.96
CA ASP A 42 -6.11 -9.95 -15.44
C ASP A 42 -5.77 -9.00 -14.27
N ALA A 43 -4.91 -8.01 -14.53
CA ALA A 43 -4.43 -7.09 -13.51
C ALA A 43 -5.56 -6.26 -12.85
N ARG A 44 -6.57 -5.83 -13.62
CA ARG A 44 -7.69 -5.02 -13.13
C ARG A 44 -8.59 -5.85 -12.20
N THR A 45 -8.83 -7.11 -12.55
CA THR A 45 -9.56 -8.07 -11.73
C THR A 45 -8.80 -8.38 -10.44
N GLN A 46 -7.47 -8.58 -10.51
CA GLN A 46 -6.66 -8.76 -9.30
C GLN A 46 -6.72 -7.53 -8.38
N ALA A 47 -6.64 -6.31 -8.93
CA ALA A 47 -6.76 -5.07 -8.16
C ALA A 47 -8.14 -4.94 -7.49
N ARG A 48 -9.22 -5.26 -8.20
CA ARG A 48 -10.59 -5.30 -7.64
C ARG A 48 -10.71 -6.29 -6.47
N VAL A 49 -10.17 -7.49 -6.63
CA VAL A 49 -10.18 -8.52 -5.57
C VAL A 49 -9.35 -8.06 -4.36
N GLY A 50 -8.16 -7.53 -4.59
CA GLY A 50 -7.29 -7.00 -3.54
C GLY A 50 -7.95 -5.85 -2.77
N ARG A 51 -8.64 -4.95 -3.49
CA ARG A 51 -9.43 -3.87 -2.90
C ARG A 51 -10.54 -4.40 -2.00
N SER A 52 -11.36 -5.33 -2.49
CA SER A 52 -12.44 -5.94 -1.70
C SER A 52 -11.90 -6.65 -0.46
N LYS A 53 -10.78 -7.35 -0.59
CA LYS A 53 -10.09 -7.99 0.53
C LYS A 53 -9.67 -6.97 1.59
N LEU A 54 -9.01 -5.88 1.20
CA LEU A 54 -8.58 -4.84 2.14
C LEU A 54 -9.77 -4.17 2.86
N TYR A 55 -10.89 -3.98 2.16
CA TYR A 55 -12.13 -3.46 2.75
C TYR A 55 -12.74 -4.40 3.78
N ALA A 56 -12.71 -5.70 3.52
CA ALA A 56 -13.29 -6.71 4.40
C ALA A 56 -12.43 -7.00 5.64
N MET A 57 -11.12 -6.66 5.61
CA MET A 57 -10.24 -6.88 6.76
C MET A 57 -10.55 -5.91 7.90
N SER A 58 -10.76 -6.47 9.09
CA SER A 58 -10.85 -5.70 10.32
C SER A 58 -9.46 -5.19 10.74
N PHE A 59 -9.44 -4.23 11.67
CA PHE A 59 -8.17 -3.75 12.24
C PHE A 59 -7.45 -4.87 12.98
N GLU A 60 -8.17 -5.69 13.75
CA GLU A 60 -7.64 -6.80 14.54
C GLU A 60 -6.94 -7.82 13.65
N GLN A 61 -7.49 -8.09 12.46
CA GLN A 61 -6.87 -8.99 11.49
C GLN A 61 -5.54 -8.42 10.97
N LEU A 62 -5.52 -7.12 10.65
CA LEU A 62 -4.32 -6.41 10.18
C LEU A 62 -3.27 -6.31 11.28
N GLU A 63 -3.68 -6.01 12.52
CA GLU A 63 -2.83 -5.97 13.71
C GLU A 63 -2.20 -7.32 13.99
N LYS A 64 -2.99 -8.40 13.97
CA LYS A 64 -2.50 -9.76 14.15
C LYS A 64 -1.44 -10.09 13.11
N ASP A 65 -1.71 -9.80 11.84
CA ASP A 65 -0.76 -10.05 10.75
C ASP A 65 0.56 -9.27 10.90
N ILE A 66 0.51 -8.02 11.40
CA ILE A 66 1.70 -7.22 11.71
C ILE A 66 2.51 -7.88 12.84
N ARG A 67 1.84 -8.19 13.95
CA ARG A 67 2.46 -8.75 15.15
C ARG A 67 3.10 -10.11 14.87
N ASP A 68 2.38 -11.00 14.21
CA ASP A 68 2.86 -12.34 13.86
C ASP A 68 4.07 -12.27 12.94
N GLN A 69 4.04 -11.39 11.92
CA GLN A 69 5.16 -11.27 10.99
C GLN A 69 6.42 -10.69 11.65
N LEU A 70 6.28 -9.65 12.48
CA LEU A 70 7.41 -9.10 13.23
C LEU A 70 7.95 -10.13 14.24
N GLN A 71 7.07 -10.85 14.93
CA GLN A 71 7.47 -11.90 15.87
C GLN A 71 8.22 -13.03 15.16
N ALA A 72 7.76 -13.48 14.00
CA ALA A 72 8.44 -14.52 13.24
C ALA A 72 9.84 -14.08 12.77
N MET A 73 9.98 -12.82 12.36
CA MET A 73 11.25 -12.28 11.85
C MET A 73 12.26 -11.98 12.96
N LEU A 74 11.81 -11.37 14.06
CA LEU A 74 12.68 -10.79 15.08
C LEU A 74 12.68 -11.57 16.39
N GLY A 75 11.71 -12.46 16.59
CA GLY A 75 11.55 -13.27 17.79
C GLY A 75 12.80 -14.08 18.17
N PRO A 76 13.47 -14.77 17.22
CA PRO A 76 14.72 -15.47 17.50
C PRO A 76 15.85 -14.58 18.04
N ALA A 77 15.77 -13.26 17.79
CA ALA A 77 16.71 -12.27 18.30
C ALA A 77 16.25 -11.61 19.63
N GLY A 78 15.15 -12.09 20.23
CA GLY A 78 14.65 -11.64 21.53
C GLY A 78 13.49 -10.66 21.49
N PHE A 79 12.98 -10.30 20.31
CA PHE A 79 11.78 -9.45 20.17
C PHE A 79 10.53 -10.17 20.70
N ASP A 80 9.71 -9.46 21.46
CA ASP A 80 8.39 -9.88 21.91
C ASP A 80 7.34 -8.86 21.50
N HIS A 81 6.52 -9.20 20.50
CA HIS A 81 5.51 -8.31 19.93
C HIS A 81 4.48 -7.82 20.96
N ARG A 82 4.33 -8.49 22.12
CA ARG A 82 3.41 -8.08 23.19
C ARG A 82 4.02 -7.04 24.12
N ARG A 83 5.35 -6.92 24.15
CA ARG A 83 6.10 -5.99 25.01
C ARG A 83 6.70 -4.84 24.22
N ASP A 84 7.27 -5.12 23.05
CA ASP A 84 8.14 -4.20 22.33
C ASP A 84 7.39 -3.29 21.35
N ILE A 85 6.14 -3.60 21.01
CA ILE A 85 5.29 -2.75 20.17
C ILE A 85 4.52 -1.76 21.05
N THR A 86 4.88 -0.48 20.96
CA THR A 86 4.24 0.59 21.72
C THR A 86 2.93 1.08 21.11
N GLY A 87 2.75 0.91 19.80
CA GLY A 87 1.54 1.34 19.09
C GLY A 87 1.55 0.90 17.64
N ILE A 88 0.35 0.78 17.06
CA ILE A 88 0.15 0.43 15.66
C ILE A 88 -0.84 1.44 15.07
N THR A 89 -0.50 2.02 13.94
CA THR A 89 -1.41 2.82 13.11
C THR A 89 -1.49 2.18 11.74
N VAL A 90 -2.70 2.03 11.22
CA VAL A 90 -2.93 1.43 9.92
C VAL A 90 -3.66 2.42 9.02
N ASN A 91 -3.04 2.76 7.90
CA ASN A 91 -3.67 3.52 6.83
C ASN A 91 -4.12 2.56 5.72
N ARG A 92 -5.42 2.52 5.43
CA ARG A 92 -6.01 1.67 4.38
C ARG A 92 -6.29 2.48 3.13
N TRP A 93 -5.56 2.20 2.05
CA TRP A 93 -5.64 2.92 0.78
C TRP A 93 -6.25 2.08 -0.33
N SER A 94 -7.50 1.65 -0.13
CA SER A 94 -8.23 0.78 -1.07
C SER A 94 -8.58 1.44 -2.42
N HIS A 95 -8.55 2.78 -2.49
CA HIS A 95 -8.73 3.59 -3.70
C HIS A 95 -7.60 4.62 -3.87
N GLY A 96 -6.43 4.36 -3.27
CA GLY A 96 -5.36 5.36 -3.16
C GLY A 96 -4.52 5.60 -4.41
N TYR A 97 -4.66 4.77 -5.44
CA TYR A 97 -3.89 4.86 -6.68
C TYR A 97 -4.78 4.58 -7.88
N SER A 98 -4.57 5.34 -8.96
CA SER A 98 -5.15 5.05 -10.27
C SER A 98 -4.49 3.81 -10.87
N TYR A 99 -5.21 3.15 -11.78
CA TYR A 99 -4.61 2.11 -12.61
C TYR A 99 -3.65 2.75 -13.61
N PHE A 100 -2.51 2.10 -13.86
CA PHE A 100 -1.59 2.48 -14.92
C PHE A 100 -1.50 1.32 -15.91
N MET A 101 -1.29 1.64 -17.19
CA MET A 101 -1.15 0.64 -18.24
C MET A 101 -0.06 -0.37 -17.88
N ASN A 102 -0.38 -1.65 -18.00
CA ASN A 102 0.57 -2.72 -17.85
C ASN A 102 0.61 -3.53 -19.15
N THR A 103 1.71 -3.41 -19.91
CA THR A 103 1.87 -4.08 -21.21
C THR A 103 1.83 -5.61 -21.16
N LEU A 104 1.88 -6.21 -19.95
CA LEU A 104 1.62 -7.65 -19.77
C LEU A 104 0.13 -8.01 -19.90
N TYR A 105 -0.78 -7.04 -19.75
CA TYR A 105 -2.23 -7.26 -19.67
C TYR A 105 -3.06 -6.34 -20.55
N ASP A 106 -2.56 -5.14 -20.86
CA ASP A 106 -3.26 -4.13 -21.64
C ASP A 106 -2.60 -3.94 -23.02
N ASP A 107 -3.42 -3.62 -24.02
CA ASP A 107 -2.95 -3.15 -25.32
C ASP A 107 -2.59 -1.65 -25.25
N GLU A 108 -1.46 -1.28 -25.84
CA GLU A 108 -0.93 0.08 -25.79
C GLU A 108 -1.81 1.06 -26.58
N ALA A 109 -2.24 0.67 -27.79
CA ALA A 109 -3.07 1.52 -28.64
C ALA A 109 -4.47 1.71 -28.05
N GLU A 110 -5.06 0.66 -27.46
CA GLU A 110 -6.32 0.77 -26.72
C GLU A 110 -6.17 1.70 -25.51
N SER A 111 -5.08 1.57 -24.75
CA SER A 111 -4.81 2.40 -23.58
C SER A 111 -4.65 3.88 -23.95
N GLU A 112 -3.92 4.18 -25.02
CA GLU A 112 -3.77 5.55 -25.52
C GLU A 112 -5.10 6.15 -26.00
N ALA A 113 -5.90 5.38 -26.75
CA ALA A 113 -7.24 5.82 -27.17
C ALA A 113 -8.17 6.12 -25.97
N LEU A 114 -8.09 5.31 -24.90
CA LEU A 114 -8.85 5.56 -23.67
C LEU A 114 -8.39 6.82 -22.94
N MET A 115 -7.08 7.11 -22.93
CA MET A 115 -6.54 8.33 -22.33
C MET A 115 -6.96 9.58 -23.11
N GLU A 116 -6.92 9.53 -24.45
CA GLU A 116 -7.43 10.62 -25.30
C GLU A 116 -8.92 10.89 -25.06
N LEU A 117 -9.71 9.82 -24.91
CA LEU A 117 -11.12 9.93 -24.55
C LEU A 117 -11.30 10.53 -23.15
N ALA A 118 -10.54 10.07 -22.15
CA ALA A 118 -10.65 10.52 -20.76
C ALA A 118 -10.37 12.02 -20.58
N ARG A 119 -9.45 12.58 -21.38
CA ARG A 119 -9.12 14.02 -21.36
C ARG A 119 -9.98 14.88 -22.29
N SER A 120 -10.85 14.28 -23.10
CA SER A 120 -11.71 15.01 -24.03
C SER A 120 -12.72 15.88 -23.27
N LYS A 121 -12.93 17.11 -23.76
CA LYS A 121 -13.90 18.04 -23.15
C LYS A 121 -15.33 17.63 -23.45
N VAL A 122 -16.22 17.88 -22.50
CA VAL A 122 -17.67 17.81 -22.69
C VAL A 122 -18.22 19.24 -22.60
N GLY A 123 -18.41 19.87 -23.76
CA GLY A 123 -18.75 21.30 -23.85
C GLY A 123 -17.66 22.16 -23.20
N ASN A 124 -18.03 22.89 -22.14
CA ASN A 124 -17.11 23.74 -21.38
C ASN A 124 -16.46 23.04 -20.18
N VAL A 125 -16.67 21.74 -19.99
CA VAL A 125 -16.12 20.96 -18.87
C VAL A 125 -14.88 20.19 -19.33
N ALA A 126 -13.79 20.29 -18.55
CA ALA A 126 -12.56 19.53 -18.73
C ALA A 126 -12.27 18.65 -17.51
N ILE A 127 -11.72 17.45 -17.73
CA ILE A 127 -11.32 16.50 -16.67
C ILE A 127 -9.79 16.55 -16.53
N ALA A 128 -9.30 16.72 -15.30
CA ALA A 128 -7.88 16.90 -15.00
C ALA A 128 -7.45 16.06 -13.76
N ASN A 129 -7.91 14.82 -13.69
CA ASN A 129 -7.51 13.87 -12.65
C ASN A 129 -6.35 12.98 -13.14
N SER A 130 -5.89 12.05 -12.29
CA SER A 130 -4.82 11.10 -12.64
C SER A 130 -5.14 10.22 -13.86
N ASP A 131 -6.42 9.96 -14.13
CA ASP A 131 -6.84 9.14 -15.27
C ASP A 131 -6.84 9.92 -16.60
N ALA A 132 -6.75 11.26 -16.53
CA ALA A 132 -6.76 12.17 -17.68
C ALA A 132 -5.42 12.92 -17.88
N ALA A 133 -4.40 12.65 -17.05
CA ALA A 133 -3.16 13.42 -16.96
C ALA A 133 -1.89 12.63 -17.33
N TRP A 134 -2.03 11.43 -17.89
CA TRP A 134 -0.91 10.71 -18.47
C TRP A 134 -0.64 11.17 -19.91
#